data_AF-F4R9T3-F1
#
_entry.id   AF-F4R9T3-F1
#
_cell.length_a   1.000
_cell.length_b   1.000
_cell.length_c   1.000
_cell.angle_alpha   90.00
_cell.angle_beta   90.00
_cell.angle_gamma   90.00
#
_symmetry.space_group_name_H-M   'P 1'
#
loop_
_entity.id
_entity.type
_entity.pdbx_description
1 polymer ?
#
loop_
_entity_poly.entity_id
_entity_poly.type
_entity_poly.pdbx_seq_one_letter_code
_entity_poly.pdbx_strand_id
1 'polypeptide(L)'
;MARFDEINNFDQAEHPEDITDTHFLDYLEQGKQLSTNPQSSKPLTYRGKTVIVTGAGNGLETAYALMYGKLGANVVVNDMNLEAASKVVDEIKHLGAKAVANTSSVEDEQKVVKAALDNFGSLHVSVNNTGILSDKSFISMTDAEWDIIQKVHLR
;
A
#
# COMPACT_ATOMS: atom_id res chain seq x y z
N MET A 1 -3.99 -4.99 23.65
CA MET A 1 -3.14 -4.13 22.79
C MET A 1 -1.83 -3.94 23.52
N ALA A 2 -0.69 -4.30 22.94
CA ALA A 2 0.52 -4.53 23.75
C ALA A 2 1.10 -3.27 24.40
N ARG A 3 0.90 -2.05 23.87
CA ARG A 3 1.57 -0.82 24.35
C ARG A 3 0.77 0.47 24.06
N PHE A 4 -0.56 0.41 24.08
CA PHE A 4 -1.37 1.58 23.64
C PHE A 4 -1.15 2.81 24.53
N ASP A 5 -1.06 2.62 25.84
CA ASP A 5 -0.85 3.72 26.80
C ASP A 5 0.55 4.33 26.66
N GLU A 6 1.57 3.53 26.34
CA GLU A 6 2.93 4.02 26.09
C GLU A 6 3.02 4.81 24.78
N ILE A 7 2.38 4.32 23.70
CA ILE A 7 2.40 4.98 22.38
C ILE A 7 1.65 6.32 22.41
N ASN A 8 0.61 6.43 23.23
CA ASN A 8 -0.16 7.67 23.39
C ASN A 8 0.27 8.51 24.59
N ASN A 9 1.45 8.22 25.17
CA ASN A 9 2.04 9.06 26.20
C ASN A 9 2.88 10.16 25.55
N PHE A 10 2.46 11.42 25.73
CA PHE A 10 3.15 12.60 25.20
C PHE A 10 3.85 13.42 26.29
N ASP A 11 3.97 12.91 27.52
CA ASP A 11 4.61 13.61 28.64
C ASP A 11 6.10 13.91 28.39
N GLN A 12 6.74 13.16 27.49
CA GLN A 12 8.14 13.31 27.07
C GLN A 12 8.28 13.41 25.53
N ALA A 13 7.34 14.06 24.86
CA ALA A 13 7.41 14.22 23.40
C ALA A 13 8.56 15.13 22.96
N GLU A 14 9.43 14.64 22.10
CA GLU A 14 10.42 15.45 21.37
C GLU A 14 9.77 16.11 20.15
N HIS A 15 10.15 17.35 19.85
CA HIS A 15 9.69 18.11 18.70
C HIS A 15 10.81 19.02 18.20
N PRO A 16 10.89 19.28 16.88
CA PRO A 16 11.95 20.09 16.32
C PRO A 16 11.85 21.55 16.79
N GLU A 17 12.97 22.15 17.19
CA GLU A 17 13.02 23.58 17.60
C GLU A 17 13.41 24.51 16.43
N ASP A 18 14.07 23.99 15.39
CA ASP A 18 14.51 24.74 14.21
C ASP A 18 14.34 23.94 12.91
N ILE A 19 14.33 24.61 11.76
CA ILE A 19 14.23 23.97 10.44
C ILE A 19 15.42 23.06 10.11
N THR A 20 16.56 23.28 10.77
CA THR A 20 17.78 22.48 10.62
C THR A 20 17.85 21.27 11.54
N ASP A 21 16.86 21.11 12.42
CA ASP A 21 16.78 20.10 13.47
C ASP A 21 16.44 18.71 12.88
N THR A 22 17.38 18.20 12.11
CA THR A 22 17.23 17.03 11.26
C THR A 22 18.14 15.92 11.76
N HIS A 23 17.77 15.35 12.91
CA HIS A 23 18.48 14.24 13.56
C HIS A 23 18.27 12.87 12.90
N PHE A 24 18.10 12.83 11.57
CA PHE A 24 17.73 11.58 10.87
C PHE A 24 18.78 10.47 11.00
N LEU A 25 20.07 10.81 11.09
CA LEU A 25 21.13 9.82 11.32
C LEU A 25 21.10 9.29 12.75
N ASP A 26 20.87 10.16 13.74
CA ASP A 26 20.78 9.75 15.14
C ASP A 26 19.56 8.83 15.35
N TYR A 27 18.40 9.20 14.79
CA TYR A 27 17.19 8.35 14.82
C TYR A 27 17.39 7.02 14.09
N LEU A 28 18.16 7.01 12.99
CA LEU A 28 18.49 5.77 12.29
C LEU A 28 19.34 4.85 13.18
N GLU A 29 20.37 5.37 13.84
CA GLU A 29 21.21 4.59 14.76
C GLU A 29 20.44 4.10 15.99
N GLN A 30 19.56 4.95 16.55
CA GLN A 30 18.65 4.53 17.62
C GLN A 30 17.73 3.40 17.15
N GLY A 31 17.12 3.55 15.96
CA GLY A 31 16.20 2.57 15.37
C GLY A 31 16.84 1.20 15.17
N LYS A 32 18.14 1.13 14.82
CA LYS A 32 18.90 -0.13 14.71
C LYS A 32 19.06 -0.86 16.04
N GLN A 33 19.02 -0.14 17.16
CA GLN A 33 19.20 -0.69 18.51
C GLN A 33 17.85 -1.08 19.15
N LEU A 34 16.72 -0.64 18.59
CA LEU A 34 15.40 -0.96 19.13
C LEU A 34 15.08 -2.45 18.98
N SER A 35 14.53 -3.03 20.04
CA SER A 35 13.99 -4.40 20.00
C SER A 35 12.79 -4.49 19.06
N THR A 36 12.57 -5.67 18.46
CA THR A 36 11.37 -5.92 17.68
C THR A 36 10.10 -5.75 18.53
N ASN A 37 9.05 -5.20 17.93
CA ASN A 37 7.77 -5.06 18.62
C ASN A 37 7.16 -6.45 18.91
N PRO A 38 6.63 -6.68 20.13
CA PRO A 38 5.95 -7.92 20.48
C PRO A 38 4.83 -8.20 19.48
N GLN A 39 4.90 -9.34 18.81
CA GLN A 39 3.87 -9.78 17.87
C GLN A 39 2.79 -10.58 18.60
N SER A 40 1.59 -10.63 18.00
CA SER A 40 0.52 -11.52 18.46
C SER A 40 1.01 -12.97 18.51
N SER A 41 0.62 -13.73 19.53
CA SER A 41 0.91 -15.16 19.64
C SER A 41 0.21 -16.00 18.56
N LYS A 42 -0.88 -15.49 17.99
CA LYS A 42 -1.56 -16.11 16.84
C LYS A 42 -0.95 -15.59 15.54
N PRO A 43 -0.54 -16.47 14.62
CA PRO A 43 -0.09 -16.07 13.29
C PRO A 43 -1.16 -15.27 12.57
N LEU A 44 -0.79 -14.11 12.01
CA LEU A 44 -1.66 -13.35 11.14
C LEU A 44 -1.90 -14.14 9.85
N THR A 45 -3.14 -14.23 9.38
CA THR A 45 -3.48 -14.90 8.11
C THR A 45 -4.61 -14.17 7.40
N TYR A 46 -4.56 -14.19 6.07
CA TYR A 46 -5.60 -13.70 5.17
C TYR A 46 -6.18 -14.81 4.30
N ARG A 47 -6.04 -16.09 4.71
CA ARG A 47 -6.62 -17.22 3.99
C ARG A 47 -8.12 -17.05 3.81
N GLY A 48 -8.59 -17.20 2.56
CA GLY A 48 -9.99 -17.01 2.20
C GLY A 48 -10.46 -15.56 2.20
N LYS A 49 -9.54 -14.60 2.40
CA LYS A 49 -9.80 -13.17 2.19
C LYS A 49 -9.34 -12.75 0.81
N THR A 50 -10.04 -11.76 0.27
CA THR A 50 -9.75 -11.19 -1.04
C THR A 50 -9.35 -9.73 -0.86
N VAL A 51 -8.22 -9.38 -1.45
CA VAL A 51 -7.57 -8.08 -1.28
C VAL A 51 -7.38 -7.44 -2.66
N ILE A 52 -7.78 -6.19 -2.80
CA ILE A 52 -7.41 -5.35 -3.93
C ILE A 52 -6.23 -4.49 -3.48
N VAL A 53 -5.19 -4.42 -4.31
CA VAL A 53 -4.11 -3.44 -4.16
C VAL A 53 -4.02 -2.67 -5.47
N THR A 54 -4.23 -1.37 -5.41
CA THR A 54 -4.16 -0.47 -6.57
C THR A 54 -2.73 0.01 -6.78
N GLY A 55 -2.31 0.22 -8.04
CA GLY A 55 -0.94 0.64 -8.38
C GLY A 55 0.10 -0.44 -8.08
N ALA A 56 -0.34 -1.70 -8.00
CA ALA A 56 0.45 -2.80 -7.44
C ALA A 56 1.54 -3.35 -8.36
N GLY A 57 1.71 -2.80 -9.56
CA GLY A 57 2.75 -3.20 -10.50
C GLY A 57 4.15 -2.72 -10.12
N ASN A 58 4.28 -1.79 -9.16
CA ASN A 58 5.58 -1.30 -8.71
C ASN A 58 5.56 -0.90 -7.21
N GLY A 59 6.73 -0.56 -6.67
CA GLY A 59 6.86 0.20 -5.43
C GLY A 59 6.41 -0.52 -4.16
N LEU A 60 5.85 0.26 -3.24
CA LEU A 60 5.36 -0.23 -1.94
C LEU A 60 4.12 -1.11 -2.12
N GLU A 61 3.33 -0.84 -3.14
CA GLU A 61 2.11 -1.52 -3.50
C GLU A 61 2.40 -2.96 -3.92
N THR A 62 3.47 -3.19 -4.69
CA THR A 62 3.99 -4.54 -4.94
C THR A 62 4.36 -5.26 -3.65
N ALA A 63 5.06 -4.58 -2.72
CA ALA A 63 5.42 -5.17 -1.43
C ALA A 63 4.17 -5.56 -0.60
N TYR A 64 3.12 -4.72 -0.63
CA TYR A 64 1.84 -5.02 0.02
C TYR A 64 1.14 -6.21 -0.62
N ALA A 65 1.05 -6.25 -1.96
CA ALA A 65 0.44 -7.36 -2.69
C ALA A 65 1.14 -8.69 -2.40
N LEU A 66 2.48 -8.70 -2.41
CA LEU A 66 3.29 -9.86 -2.04
C LEU A 66 3.12 -10.26 -0.57
N MET A 67 3.04 -9.30 0.35
CA MET A 67 2.76 -9.57 1.76
C MET A 67 1.41 -10.26 1.94
N TYR A 68 0.34 -9.73 1.34
CA TYR A 68 -0.99 -10.37 1.39
C TYR A 68 -0.98 -11.76 0.74
N GLY A 69 -0.25 -11.94 -0.37
CA GLY A 69 0.00 -13.23 -0.99
C GLY A 69 0.67 -14.22 -0.02
N LYS A 70 1.76 -13.82 0.64
CA LYS A 70 2.45 -14.65 1.67
C LYS A 70 1.53 -15.05 2.82
N LEU A 71 0.56 -14.21 3.17
CA LEU A 71 -0.43 -14.47 4.22
C LEU A 71 -1.63 -15.31 3.74
N GLY A 72 -1.64 -15.73 2.47
CA GLY A 72 -2.61 -16.65 1.87
C GLY A 72 -3.86 -15.99 1.29
N ALA A 73 -3.84 -14.68 1.05
CA ALA A 73 -4.96 -13.98 0.43
C ALA A 73 -5.16 -14.36 -1.04
N ASN A 74 -6.38 -14.16 -1.54
CA ASN A 74 -6.60 -13.94 -2.97
C ASN A 74 -6.30 -12.47 -3.27
N VAL A 75 -5.47 -12.18 -4.28
CA VAL A 75 -5.02 -10.81 -4.55
C VAL A 75 -5.44 -10.36 -5.95
N VAL A 76 -6.13 -9.23 -6.04
CA VAL A 76 -6.28 -8.48 -7.29
C VAL A 76 -5.16 -7.45 -7.36
N VAL A 77 -4.24 -7.66 -8.30
CA VAL A 77 -3.15 -6.73 -8.60
C VAL A 77 -3.69 -5.75 -9.64
N ASN A 78 -4.15 -4.58 -9.18
CA ASN A 78 -4.60 -3.53 -10.09
C ASN A 78 -3.43 -2.63 -10.48
N ASP A 79 -3.14 -2.56 -11.78
CA ASP A 79 -2.18 -1.63 -12.37
C ASP A 79 -2.46 -1.51 -13.87
N MET A 80 -2.43 -0.30 -14.42
CA MET A 80 -2.68 -0.07 -15.84
C MET A 80 -1.60 -0.70 -16.74
N ASN A 81 -0.39 -0.93 -16.21
CA ASN A 81 0.66 -1.66 -16.91
C ASN A 81 0.48 -3.18 -16.72
N LEU A 82 -0.05 -3.84 -17.75
CA LEU A 82 -0.31 -5.28 -17.73
C LEU A 82 0.95 -6.11 -17.44
N GLU A 83 2.10 -5.72 -18.00
CA GLU A 83 3.35 -6.47 -17.82
C GLU A 83 3.81 -6.41 -16.37
N ALA A 84 3.77 -5.21 -15.77
CA ALA A 84 4.10 -4.99 -14.36
C ALA A 84 3.15 -5.76 -13.44
N ALA A 85 1.83 -5.65 -13.66
CA ALA A 85 0.83 -6.39 -12.89
C ALA A 85 1.02 -7.91 -13.00
N SER A 86 1.29 -8.42 -14.21
CA SER A 86 1.43 -9.85 -14.46
C SER A 86 2.65 -10.45 -13.74
N LYS A 87 3.78 -9.72 -13.71
CA LYS A 87 4.97 -10.15 -12.94
C LYS A 87 4.64 -10.35 -11.47
N VAL A 88 3.96 -9.39 -10.85
CA VAL A 88 3.56 -9.48 -9.44
C VAL A 88 2.55 -10.61 -9.21
N VAL A 89 1.61 -10.81 -10.13
CA VAL A 89 0.68 -11.95 -10.07
C VAL A 89 1.42 -13.28 -10.07
N ASP A 90 2.42 -13.45 -10.93
CA ASP A 90 3.20 -14.69 -11.01
C ASP A 90 4.03 -14.92 -9.75
N GLU A 91 4.62 -13.87 -9.19
CA GLU A 91 5.30 -13.95 -7.88
C GLU A 91 4.34 -14.39 -6.76
N ILE A 92 3.13 -13.83 -6.69
CA ILE A 92 2.12 -14.24 -5.71
C ILE A 92 1.71 -15.71 -5.90
N LYS A 93 1.58 -16.15 -7.14
CA LYS A 93 1.29 -17.57 -7.44
C LYS A 93 2.44 -18.48 -7.03
N HIS A 94 3.69 -18.08 -7.22
CA HIS A 94 4.86 -18.82 -6.74
C HIS A 94 4.90 -18.94 -5.21
N LEU A 95 4.32 -17.97 -4.49
CA LEU A 95 4.13 -18.03 -3.03
C LEU A 95 2.98 -18.97 -2.60
N GLY A 96 2.27 -19.60 -3.55
CA GLY A 96 1.18 -20.53 -3.29
C GLY A 96 -0.18 -19.87 -3.06
N ALA A 97 -0.31 -18.58 -3.35
CA ALA A 97 -1.56 -17.82 -3.26
C ALA A 97 -2.22 -17.64 -4.63
N LYS A 98 -3.46 -17.15 -4.63
CA LYS A 98 -4.19 -16.86 -5.88
C LYS A 98 -4.08 -15.38 -6.19
N ALA A 99 -3.81 -15.05 -7.45
CA ALA A 99 -3.82 -13.67 -7.90
C ALA A 99 -4.30 -13.50 -9.34
N VAL A 100 -4.90 -12.33 -9.62
CA VAL A 100 -5.28 -11.90 -10.96
C VAL A 100 -4.82 -10.47 -11.21
N ALA A 101 -4.47 -10.17 -12.45
CA ALA A 101 -4.19 -8.80 -12.87
C ALA A 101 -5.50 -8.10 -13.26
N ASN A 102 -5.60 -6.81 -12.95
CA ASN A 102 -6.64 -5.92 -13.45
C ASN A 102 -5.99 -4.63 -13.98
N THR A 103 -6.26 -4.27 -15.24
CA THR A 103 -5.66 -3.10 -15.90
C THR A 103 -6.60 -1.92 -16.04
N SER A 104 -7.71 -1.92 -15.31
CA SER A 104 -8.64 -0.79 -15.31
C SER A 104 -8.01 0.40 -14.58
N SER A 105 -8.39 1.62 -14.99
CA SER A 105 -8.07 2.81 -14.19
C SER A 105 -8.65 2.65 -12.78
N VAL A 106 -7.98 3.22 -11.78
CA VAL A 106 -8.53 3.30 -10.41
C VAL A 106 -9.80 4.15 -10.35
N GLU A 107 -9.99 5.06 -11.31
CA GLU A 107 -11.22 5.83 -11.51
C GLU A 107 -12.42 4.96 -11.96
N ASP A 108 -12.19 3.72 -12.42
CA ASP A 108 -13.23 2.77 -12.77
C ASP A 108 -13.41 1.76 -11.62
N GLU A 109 -13.75 2.24 -10.43
CA GLU A 109 -13.80 1.44 -9.20
C GLU A 109 -14.70 0.20 -9.33
N GLN A 110 -15.80 0.33 -10.09
CA GLN A 110 -16.70 -0.78 -10.39
C GLN A 110 -16.00 -1.92 -11.13
N LYS A 111 -15.11 -1.62 -12.10
CA LYS A 111 -14.37 -2.64 -12.84
C LYS A 111 -13.32 -3.32 -11.95
N VAL A 112 -12.67 -2.55 -11.07
CA VAL A 112 -11.68 -3.09 -10.12
C VAL A 112 -12.36 -4.02 -9.11
N VAL A 113 -13.49 -3.59 -8.52
CA VAL A 113 -14.28 -4.43 -7.61
C VAL A 113 -14.84 -5.66 -8.33
N LYS A 114 -15.34 -5.49 -9.56
CA LYS A 114 -15.85 -6.61 -10.37
C LYS A 114 -14.78 -7.67 -10.59
N ALA A 115 -13.52 -7.30 -10.79
CA ALA A 115 -12.44 -8.28 -10.91
C ALA A 115 -12.28 -9.15 -9.65
N ALA A 116 -12.43 -8.59 -8.44
CA ALA A 116 -12.41 -9.36 -7.20
C ALA A 116 -13.62 -10.31 -7.11
N LEU A 117 -14.81 -9.81 -7.45
CA LEU A 117 -16.04 -10.60 -7.39
C LEU A 117 -16.05 -11.74 -8.42
N ASP A 118 -15.68 -11.46 -9.67
CA ASP A 118 -15.67 -12.46 -10.75
C ASP A 118 -14.68 -13.59 -10.47
N ASN A 119 -13.50 -13.28 -9.92
CA ASN A 119 -12.43 -14.26 -9.76
C ASN A 119 -12.46 -14.96 -8.39
N PHE A 120 -12.94 -14.28 -7.34
CA PHE A 120 -12.82 -14.74 -5.97
C PHE A 120 -14.13 -14.67 -5.16
N GLY A 121 -15.22 -14.18 -5.76
CA GLY A 121 -16.56 -14.15 -5.18
C GLY A 121 -16.75 -13.18 -4.01
N SER A 122 -15.74 -12.39 -3.65
CA SER A 122 -15.79 -11.51 -2.47
C SER A 122 -14.71 -10.43 -2.52
N LEU A 123 -14.90 -9.37 -1.73
CA LEU A 123 -13.91 -8.34 -1.43
C LEU A 123 -13.87 -8.12 0.09
N HIS A 124 -12.68 -8.14 0.69
CA HIS A 124 -12.50 -8.01 2.14
C HIS A 124 -11.60 -6.85 2.54
N VAL A 125 -10.61 -6.51 1.71
CA VAL A 125 -9.65 -5.43 1.95
C VAL A 125 -9.42 -4.67 0.65
N SER A 126 -9.37 -3.35 0.73
CA SER A 126 -8.94 -2.47 -0.36
C SER A 126 -7.77 -1.63 0.11
N VAL A 127 -6.66 -1.68 -0.62
CA VAL A 127 -5.49 -0.84 -0.41
C VAL A 127 -5.42 0.17 -1.56
N ASN A 128 -5.88 1.40 -1.27
CA ASN A 128 -5.98 2.49 -2.24
C ASN A 128 -4.75 3.39 -2.08
N ASN A 129 -3.62 2.99 -2.67
CA ASN A 129 -2.35 3.70 -2.52
C ASN A 129 -1.80 4.25 -3.86
N THR A 130 -2.51 4.06 -4.97
CA THR A 130 -2.04 4.53 -6.29
C THR A 130 -1.81 6.03 -6.28
N GLY A 131 -0.60 6.45 -6.64
CA GLY A 131 -0.26 7.85 -6.80
C GLY A 131 0.47 8.10 -8.12
N ILE A 132 0.16 9.22 -8.75
CA ILE A 132 0.98 9.83 -9.81
C ILE A 132 1.57 11.16 -9.35
N LEU A 133 2.68 11.57 -9.96
CA LEU A 133 3.37 12.83 -9.67
C LEU A 133 3.44 13.69 -10.93
N SER A 134 3.33 15.01 -10.76
CA SER A 134 3.65 16.00 -11.79
C SER A 134 4.86 16.80 -11.35
N ASP A 135 5.92 16.82 -12.16
CA ASP A 135 7.18 17.52 -11.89
C ASP A 135 7.09 19.02 -12.27
N LYS A 136 6.03 19.69 -11.82
CA LYS A 136 5.79 21.11 -12.06
C LYS A 136 5.52 21.83 -10.76
N SER A 137 6.03 23.05 -10.65
CA SER A 137 5.61 23.96 -9.58
C SER A 137 4.10 24.23 -9.70
N PHE A 138 3.45 24.47 -8.56
CA PHE A 138 2.02 24.75 -8.51
C PHE A 138 1.60 25.91 -9.45
N ILE A 139 2.42 26.96 -9.54
CA ILE A 139 2.17 28.14 -10.39
C ILE A 139 2.26 27.80 -11.88
N SER A 140 3.05 26.79 -12.24
CA SER A 140 3.29 26.38 -13.63
C SER A 140 2.35 25.26 -14.10
N MET A 141 1.46 24.79 -13.22
CA MET A 141 0.54 23.69 -13.51
C MET A 141 -0.69 24.22 -14.23
N THR A 142 -1.12 23.50 -15.27
CA THR A 142 -2.43 23.75 -15.90
C THR A 142 -3.55 23.08 -15.12
N ASP A 143 -4.80 23.54 -15.27
CA ASP A 143 -5.96 22.92 -14.62
C ASP A 143 -6.10 21.42 -14.99
N ALA A 144 -5.79 21.05 -16.23
CA ALA A 144 -5.83 19.65 -16.66
C ALA A 144 -4.79 18.77 -15.94
N GLU A 145 -3.60 19.33 -15.66
CA GLU A 145 -2.54 18.65 -14.90
C GLU A 145 -2.87 18.58 -13.41
N TRP A 146 -3.57 19.56 -12.86
CA TRP A 146 -4.11 19.47 -11.52
C TRP A 146 -5.19 18.38 -11.43
N ASP A 147 -6.14 18.40 -12.38
CA ASP A 147 -7.28 17.50 -12.39
C ASP A 147 -6.87 16.03 -12.49
N ILE A 148 -5.85 15.68 -13.27
CA ILE A 148 -5.38 14.28 -13.37
C ILE A 148 -4.80 13.80 -12.03
N ILE A 149 -4.06 14.64 -11.30
CA ILE A 149 -3.54 14.28 -9.96
C ILE A 149 -4.71 14.05 -9.00
N GLN A 150 -5.68 14.98 -8.98
CA GLN A 150 -6.85 14.89 -8.11
C GLN A 150 -7.70 13.65 -8.40
N LYS A 151 -7.86 13.31 -9.68
CA LYS A 151 -8.60 12.11 -10.11
C LYS A 151 -7.98 10.83 -9.60
N VAL A 152 -6.66 10.70 -9.63
CA VAL A 152 -5.99 9.47 -9.16
C VAL A 152 -5.92 9.42 -7.64
N HIS A 153 -5.69 10.55 -6.96
CA HIS A 153 -5.41 10.56 -5.53
C HIS A 153 -6.67 10.61 -4.65
N LEU A 154 -7.75 11.28 -5.09
CA LEU A 154 -8.87 11.63 -4.21
C LEU A 154 -10.28 11.28 -4.72
N ARG A 155 -10.44 10.96 -6.00
CA ARG A 155 -11.76 10.66 -6.59
C ARG A 155 -11.88 9.18 -6.90
#